data_AF-A0A963KEA0-F1
#
_entry.id   AF-A0A963KEA0-F1
#
_cell.length_a   1.000
_cell.length_b   1.000
_cell.length_c   1.000
_cell.angle_alpha   90.00
_cell.angle_beta   90.00
_cell.angle_gamma   90.00
#
_symmetry.space_group_name_H-M   'P 1'
#
loop_
_entity.id
_entity.type
_entity.pdbx_description
1 polymer ?
#
loop_
_entity_poly.entity_id
_entity_poly.type
_entity_poly.pdbx_seq_one_letter_code
_entity_poly.pdbx_strand_id
1 'polypeptide(L)'
;SGGVALISIEGQHPRPYRVGSVIDERYKLTQVATRSATLAPTQAGAPAITLELPLATSEPQTPLPAAAASPTPPSPAAAAVNRAIAARPPQPEPPSAVGDAEEPPKD
;
A
#
# COMPACT_ATOMS: atom_id res chain seq x y z
N SER A 1 10.68 -2.38 16.74
CA SER A 1 10.79 -1.30 15.74
C SER A 1 10.25 -0.02 16.36
N GLY A 2 11.10 0.97 16.62
CA GLY A 2 10.67 2.26 17.22
C GLY A 2 10.07 3.16 16.16
N GLY A 3 8.75 3.37 16.21
CA GLY A 3 8.03 4.25 15.28
C GLY A 3 8.25 5.74 15.56
N VAL A 4 7.91 6.57 14.57
CA VAL A 4 7.88 8.04 14.65
C VAL A 4 6.49 8.51 14.25
N ALA A 5 5.92 9.46 14.98
CA ALA A 5 4.66 10.11 14.66
C ALA A 5 4.86 11.63 14.53
N LEU A 6 4.16 12.26 13.58
CA LEU A 6 4.06 13.71 13.47
C LEU A 6 2.83 14.16 14.25
N ILE A 7 3.02 14.95 15.31
CA ILE A 7 1.95 15.36 16.21
C ILE A 7 1.93 16.88 16.31
N SER A 8 0.76 17.47 16.06
CA SER A 8 0.44 18.86 16.35
C SER A 8 -0.15 18.96 17.75
N ILE A 9 0.30 19.94 18.52
CA ILE A 9 -0.19 20.22 19.88
C ILE A 9 -0.82 21.61 19.85
N GLU A 10 -2.05 21.76 20.32
CA GLU A 10 -2.74 23.06 20.40
C GLU A 10 -2.72 23.86 19.07
N GLY A 11 -2.86 23.16 17.94
CA GLY A 11 -2.83 23.78 16.60
C GLY A 11 -1.45 24.25 16.12
N GLN A 12 -0.38 24.01 16.88
CA GLN A 12 0.99 24.29 16.45
C GLN A 12 1.42 23.38 15.30
N HIS A 13 2.47 23.81 14.58
CA HIS A 13 3.06 23.04 13.50
C HIS A 13 3.39 21.60 13.97
N PRO A 14 3.05 20.55 13.19
CA PRO A 14 3.32 19.18 13.57
C PRO A 14 4.82 18.92 13.75
N ARG A 15 5.18 18.22 14.83
CA ARG A 15 6.58 17.89 15.16
C ARG A 15 6.78 16.37 15.22
N PRO A 16 7.97 15.85 14.88
CA PRO A 16 8.27 14.43 14.98
C PRO A 16 8.53 14.01 16.43
N TYR A 17 7.85 12.95 16.88
CA TYR A 17 8.05 12.30 18.18
C TYR A 17 8.30 10.81 17.98
N ARG A 18 9.24 10.26 18.76
CA ARG A 18 9.56 8.83 18.75
C ARG A 18 8.85 8.12 19.90
N VAL A 19 8.68 6.81 19.78
CA VAL A 19 8.26 6.00 20.92
C VAL A 19 9.23 6.23 22.09
N GLY A 20 8.68 6.56 23.25
CA GLY A 20 9.41 6.95 24.45
C GLY A 20 9.55 8.45 24.66
N SER A 21 9.26 9.29 23.65
CA SER A 21 9.31 10.74 23.79
C SER A 21 8.16 11.26 24.66
N VAL A 22 8.47 12.25 25.50
CA VAL A 22 7.47 13.02 26.25
C VAL A 22 6.88 14.09 25.35
N ILE A 23 5.56 14.25 25.40
CA ILE A 23 4.74 15.19 24.64
C ILE A 23 4.05 16.08 25.66
N ASP A 24 4.27 17.38 25.56
CA ASP A 24 3.61 18.40 26.41
C ASP A 24 3.72 18.13 27.92
N GLU A 25 4.83 17.50 28.34
CA GLU A 25 5.18 17.12 29.74
C GLU A 25 4.23 16.11 30.43
N ARG A 26 3.01 15.97 29.92
CA ARG A 26 1.91 15.20 30.52
C ARG A 26 1.76 13.81 29.94
N TYR A 27 2.23 13.58 28.72
CA TYR A 27 2.07 12.32 28.02
C TYR A 27 3.39 11.81 27.47
N LYS A 28 3.49 10.49 27.30
CA LYS A 28 4.60 9.80 26.66
C LYS A 28 4.06 8.95 25.52
N LEU A 29 4.68 9.06 24.36
CA LEU A 29 4.33 8.22 23.22
C LEU A 29 4.75 6.77 23.50
N THR A 30 3.81 5.84 23.60
CA THR A 30 4.09 4.44 23.94
C THR A 30 4.01 3.52 22.74
N GLN A 31 3.11 3.81 21.80
CA GLN A 31 2.92 2.99 20.60
C GLN A 31 2.65 3.87 19.38
N VAL A 32 3.19 3.45 18.25
CA VAL A 32 2.90 4.02 16.93
C VAL A 32 2.57 2.87 15.99
N ALA A 33 1.40 2.95 15.35
CA ALA A 33 0.97 2.08 14.27
C ALA A 33 0.85 2.88 12.96
N THR A 34 0.41 2.23 11.88
CA THR A 34 0.34 2.85 10.55
C THR A 34 -0.52 4.11 10.50
N ARG A 35 -1.64 4.15 11.25
CA ARG A 35 -2.61 5.26 11.25
C ARG A 35 -3.11 5.65 12.65
N SER A 36 -2.42 5.19 13.69
CA SER A 36 -2.78 5.49 15.07
C SER A 36 -1.55 5.59 15.97
N ALA A 37 -1.71 6.32 17.07
CA ALA A 37 -0.67 6.50 18.09
C ALA A 37 -1.29 6.48 19.48
N THR A 38 -0.66 5.77 20.42
CA THR A 38 -1.10 5.69 21.82
C THR A 38 -0.17 6.49 22.72
N LEU A 39 -0.77 7.35 23.54
CA LEU A 39 -0.10 8.20 24.51
C LEU A 39 -0.51 7.73 25.91
N ALA A 40 0.48 7.36 26.72
CA ALA A 40 0.26 7.10 28.14
C ALA A 40 0.59 8.35 28.95
N PRO A 41 -0.11 8.65 30.04
CA PRO A 41 0.26 9.76 30.90
C PRO A 41 1.59 9.48 31.60
N THR A 42 2.35 10.55 31.85
CA THR A 42 3.61 10.48 32.61
C THR A 42 3.36 10.35 34.10
N GLN A 43 2.24 10.89 34.60
CA GLN A 43 1.80 10.78 35.98
C GLN A 43 0.75 9.67 36.14
N ALA A 44 0.83 8.92 37.24
CA ALA A 44 -0.13 7.88 37.57
C ALA A 44 -1.55 8.46 37.77
N GLY A 45 -2.57 7.71 37.35
CA GLY A 45 -3.98 8.03 37.60
C GLY A 45 -4.73 8.71 36.45
N ALA A 46 -4.03 9.16 35.40
CA ALA A 46 -4.68 9.62 34.16
C ALA A 46 -4.90 8.44 33.18
N PRO A 47 -5.88 8.52 32.27
CA PRO A 47 -6.10 7.52 31.23
C PRO A 47 -5.13 7.69 30.06
N ALA A 48 -4.85 6.59 29.35
CA ALA A 48 -4.17 6.64 28.07
C ALA A 48 -5.10 7.17 26.96
N ILE A 49 -4.51 7.86 25.97
CA ILE A 49 -5.22 8.44 24.83
C ILE A 49 -4.75 7.75 23.56
N THR A 50 -5.67 7.48 22.63
CA THR A 50 -5.32 7.01 21.29
C THR A 50 -5.73 8.05 20.26
N LEU A 51 -4.77 8.48 19.45
CA LEU A 51 -4.99 9.34 18.29
C LEU A 51 -5.17 8.42 17.08
N GLU A 52 -6.22 8.64 16.30
CA GLU A 52 -6.47 7.93 15.05
C GLU A 52 -6.55 8.95 13.90
N LEU A 53 -5.90 8.62 12.79
CA LEU A 53 -6.01 9.45 11.59
C LEU A 53 -7.33 9.14 10.87
N PRO A 54 -8.10 10.16 10.45
CA PRO A 54 -9.32 9.95 9.69
C PRO A 54 -9.01 9.19 8.40
N LEU A 55 -9.89 8.26 8.00
CA LEU A 55 -9.77 7.63 6.69
C LEU A 55 -9.80 8.73 5.62
N ALA A 56 -8.83 8.72 4.71
CA ALA A 56 -8.89 9.63 3.57
C ALA A 56 -10.05 9.18 2.69
N THR A 57 -11.20 9.85 2.79
CA THR A 57 -12.15 9.88 1.68
C THR A 57 -11.35 10.43 0.51
N SER A 58 -11.11 9.61 -0.50
CA SER A 58 -10.66 10.11 -1.79
C SER A 58 -11.74 11.09 -2.21
N GLU A 59 -11.45 12.38 -2.12
CA GLU A 59 -12.30 13.36 -2.78
C GLU A 59 -12.47 12.90 -4.22
N PRO A 60 -13.69 12.95 -4.78
CA PRO A 60 -13.87 12.68 -6.20
C PRO A 60 -12.94 13.65 -6.90
N GLN A 61 -11.92 13.11 -7.58
CA GLN A 61 -11.03 13.90 -8.40
C GLN A 61 -11.94 14.71 -9.31
N THR A 62 -12.03 16.02 -9.08
CA THR A 62 -12.64 16.89 -10.06
C THR A 62 -11.73 16.70 -11.27
N PRO A 63 -12.20 16.07 -12.37
CA PRO A 63 -11.35 15.92 -13.53
C PRO A 63 -10.88 17.33 -13.85
N LEU A 64 -9.56 17.51 -13.98
CA LEU A 64 -9.03 18.76 -14.49
C LEU A 64 -9.84 19.08 -15.76
N PRO A 65 -10.39 20.29 -15.93
CA PRO A 65 -11.00 20.64 -17.19
C PRO A 65 -9.92 20.42 -18.25
N ALA A 66 -10.19 19.53 -19.20
CA ALA A 66 -9.41 19.33 -20.41
C ALA A 66 -9.48 20.63 -21.24
N ALA A 67 -8.81 21.67 -20.79
CA ALA A 67 -8.57 22.85 -21.60
C ALA A 67 -7.51 22.47 -22.65
N ALA A 68 -8.00 22.32 -23.88
CA ALA A 68 -7.25 22.26 -25.13
C ALA A 68 -6.55 20.95 -25.51
N ALA A 69 -7.34 19.91 -25.79
CA ALA A 69 -7.05 19.08 -26.97
C ALA A 69 -8.14 19.37 -28.01
N SER A 70 -7.75 20.02 -29.11
CA SER A 70 -8.62 20.36 -30.24
C SER A 70 -9.42 19.14 -30.73
N PRO A 71 -10.66 19.31 -31.21
CA PRO A 71 -11.38 18.22 -31.85
C PRO A 71 -10.62 17.81 -33.12
N THR A 72 -9.98 16.64 -33.09
CA THR A 72 -9.56 15.97 -34.32
C THR A 72 -10.84 15.50 -35.02
N PRO A 73 -11.05 15.80 -36.31
CA PRO A 73 -12.23 15.32 -37.03
C PRO A 73 -12.26 13.78 -37.04
N PRO A 74 -13.45 13.15 -37.05
CA PRO A 74 -13.56 11.70 -37.12
C PRO A 74 -13.00 11.22 -38.46
N SER A 75 -11.95 10.40 -38.41
CA SER A 75 -11.53 9.59 -39.54
C SER A 75 -12.51 8.41 -39.67
N PRO A 76 -13.27 8.28 -40.77
CA PRO A 76 -14.12 7.11 -40.96
C PRO A 76 -13.30 6.01 -41.64
N ALA A 77 -12.56 5.22 -40.86
CA ALA A 77 -12.09 3.92 -41.34
C ALA A 77 -11.62 3.02 -40.20
N ALA A 78 -12.07 1.77 -40.27
CA ALA A 78 -11.60 0.61 -39.54
C ALA A 78 -12.20 0.35 -38.14
N ALA A 79 -13.52 0.17 -38.12
CA ALA A 79 -14.07 -0.95 -37.36
C ALA A 79 -13.50 -2.27 -37.92
N ALA A 80 -12.53 -2.86 -37.22
CA ALA A 80 -12.07 -4.23 -37.48
C ALA A 80 -11.50 -4.86 -36.20
N VAL A 81 -12.28 -5.69 -35.49
CA VAL A 81 -12.05 -7.14 -35.35
C VAL A 81 -10.84 -7.50 -34.47
N ASN A 82 -11.04 -7.55 -33.14
CA ASN A 82 -10.23 -8.41 -32.26
C ASN A 82 -11.09 -9.55 -31.72
N ARG A 83 -11.49 -10.43 -32.64
CA ARG A 83 -12.03 -11.76 -32.36
C ARG A 83 -10.96 -12.78 -32.71
N ALA A 84 -10.62 -13.63 -31.74
CA ALA A 84 -9.87 -14.88 -31.87
C ALA A 84 -8.34 -14.81 -32.08
N ILE A 85 -7.59 -15.08 -31.01
CA ILE A 85 -6.37 -15.89 -31.08
C ILE A 85 -6.49 -17.06 -30.10
N ALA A 86 -7.33 -18.01 -30.50
CA ALA A 86 -7.12 -19.41 -30.14
C ALA A 86 -6.09 -19.97 -31.13
N ALA A 87 -4.89 -20.30 -30.67
CA ALA A 87 -4.00 -21.36 -31.18
C ALA A 87 -2.63 -21.24 -30.50
N ARG A 88 -2.43 -22.02 -29.43
CA ARG A 88 -1.09 -22.33 -28.93
C ARG A 88 -0.45 -23.31 -29.93
N PRO A 89 0.77 -23.08 -30.45
CA PRO A 89 1.48 -24.10 -31.23
C PRO A 89 1.78 -25.33 -30.34
N PRO A 90 1.84 -26.54 -30.91
CA PRO A 90 2.27 -27.72 -30.18
C PRO A 90 3.75 -27.54 -29.81
N GLN A 91 4.03 -27.57 -28.51
CA GLN A 91 5.38 -27.67 -27.99
C GLN A 91 5.93 -29.05 -28.38
N PRO A 92 7.15 -29.17 -28.92
CA PRO A 92 7.75 -30.47 -29.21
C PRO A 92 7.88 -31.24 -27.88
N GLU A 93 7.32 -32.45 -27.85
CA GLU A 93 7.49 -33.39 -26.75
C GLU A 93 8.99 -33.69 -26.56
N PRO A 94 9.50 -33.74 -25.32
CA PRO A 94 10.83 -34.26 -25.08
C PRO A 94 10.86 -35.74 -25.51
N PRO A 95 11.95 -36.24 -26.11
CA PRO A 95 12.07 -37.66 -26.37
C PRO A 95 12.01 -38.42 -25.05
N SER A 96 11.03 -39.31 -24.94
CA SER A 96 11.03 -40.41 -24.00
C SER A 96 12.29 -41.25 -24.20
N ALA A 97 13.35 -40.92 -23.48
CA ALA A 97 14.40 -41.89 -23.19
C ALA A 97 13.85 -42.80 -22.08
N VAL A 98 13.31 -43.92 -22.51
CA VAL A 98 13.09 -45.11 -21.70
C VAL A 98 14.45 -45.64 -21.25
N GLY A 99 14.55 -45.91 -19.96
CA GLY A 99 15.62 -46.61 -19.24
C GLY A 99 15.27 -46.41 -17.78
N ASP A 100 14.38 -47.20 -17.18
CA ASP A 100 14.57 -48.61 -16.81
C ASP A 100 15.91 -48.89 -16.13
N ALA A 101 15.82 -49.59 -14.99
CA ALA A 101 16.84 -49.91 -14.00
C ALA A 101 17.22 -48.74 -13.07
N GLU A 102 17.28 -48.86 -11.75
CA GLU A 102 17.05 -49.94 -10.78
C GLU A 102 17.21 -49.26 -9.39
N GLU A 103 16.64 -49.88 -8.37
CA GLU A 103 16.60 -49.46 -6.95
C GLU A 103 17.99 -49.54 -6.23
N PRO A 104 18.11 -49.34 -4.89
CA PRO A 104 19.10 -48.47 -4.21
C PRO A 104 20.30 -49.24 -3.60
N PRO A 105 21.21 -48.56 -2.87
CA PRO A 105 21.21 -48.72 -1.40
C PRO A 105 21.56 -47.40 -0.65
N LYS A 106 20.81 -46.97 0.38
CA LYS A 106 21.00 -47.21 1.84
C LYS A 106 22.43 -47.43 2.33
N ASP A 107 22.97 -46.39 2.97
CA ASP A 107 23.91 -46.45 4.10
C ASP A 107 23.35 -45.55 5.23
#